data_AF-A0A0Q8RZF2-F1
#
_entry.id   AF-A0A0Q8RZF2-F1
#
_cell.length_a   1.000
_cell.length_b   1.000
_cell.length_c   1.000
_cell.angle_alpha   90.00
_cell.angle_beta   90.00
_cell.angle_gamma   90.00
#
_symmetry.space_group_name_H-M   'P 1'
#
loop_
_entity.id
_entity.type
_entity.pdbx_description
1 polymer ?
#
loop_
_entity_poly.entity_id
_entity_poly.type
_entity_poly.pdbx_seq_one_letter_code
_entity_poly.pdbx_strand_id
1 'polypeptide(L)' 'MAPAKNYALSLVEAEDSLAAIFPDELLSHMQLKLGDELYVTEGKDGSLFISAKKPDPATHNVLQDLAG' A
#
# COMPACT_ATOMS: atom_id res chain seq x y z
N MET A 1 -9.96 -0.67 -18.04
CA MET A 1 -9.04 -0.07 -17.05
C MET A 1 -9.84 0.91 -16.21
N ALA A 2 -10.06 0.65 -14.92
CA ALA A 2 -10.66 1.64 -14.04
C ALA A 2 -9.66 2.79 -13.82
N PRO A 3 -10.11 4.05 -13.73
CA PRO A 3 -9.21 5.17 -13.48
C PRO A 3 -8.51 4.98 -12.13
N ALA A 4 -7.20 5.20 -12.10
CA ALA A 4 -6.45 5.22 -10.85
C ALA A 4 -6.95 6.39 -10.00
N LYS A 5 -7.60 6.09 -8.87
CA LYS A 5 -8.07 7.10 -7.92
C LYS A 5 -6.94 7.35 -6.91
N ASN A 6 -6.42 8.57 -6.92
CA ASN A 6 -5.35 8.98 -6.02
C ASN A 6 -5.95 9.50 -4.71
N TYR A 7 -5.47 8.99 -3.59
CA TYR A 7 -5.85 9.45 -2.25
C TYR A 7 -4.63 10.07 -1.58
N ALA A 8 -4.78 11.27 -1.02
CA ALA A 8 -3.78 11.84 -0.14
C ALA A 8 -3.93 11.18 1.24
N LEU A 9 -2.89 10.50 1.70
CA LEU A 9 -2.86 9.89 3.03
C LEU A 9 -2.21 10.87 4.01
N SER A 10 -2.84 11.07 5.16
CA SER A 10 -2.27 11.87 6.24
C SER A 10 -1.34 11.00 7.08
N LEU A 11 -0.12 11.47 7.29
CA LEU A 11 0.82 10.88 8.23
C LEU A 11 0.68 11.60 9.58
N VAL A 12 0.54 10.83 10.64
CA VAL A 12 0.41 11.34 12.02
C VAL A 12 1.39 10.61 12.92
N GLU A 13 1.92 11.31 13.91
CA GLU A 13 2.72 10.70 14.95
C GLU A 13 1.82 9.87 15.87
N ALA A 14 2.24 8.63 16.11
CA ALA A 14 1.58 7.67 16.98
C ALA A 14 2.63 7.14 17.96
N GLU A 15 2.77 7.84 19.08
CA GLU A 15 3.80 7.56 20.11
C GLU A 15 5.21 7.58 19.49
N ASP A 16 5.93 6.47 19.53
CA ASP A 16 7.27 6.31 18.95
C ASP A 16 7.24 5.87 17.46
N SER A 17 6.09 5.99 16.79
CA SER A 17 5.87 5.52 15.41
C SER A 17 5.16 6.56 14.55
N LEU A 18 5.21 6.36 13.23
CA LEU A 18 4.45 7.15 12.25
C LEU A 18 3.33 6.29 11.67
N ALA A 19 2.09 6.79 11.76
CA ALA A 19 0.91 6.12 11.24
C ALA A 19 0.37 6.85 10.00
N ALA A 20 -0.05 6.08 8.99
CA ALA A 20 -0.80 6.60 7.85
C ALA A 20 -2.30 6.36 8.09
N ILE A 21 -3.11 7.41 7.92
CA ILE A 21 -4.56 7.33 8.06
C ILE A 21 -5.19 7.05 6.69
N PHE A 22 -5.85 5.89 6.58
CA PHE A 22 -6.54 5.46 5.36
C PHE A 22 -7.97 6.00 5.39
N PRO A 23 -8.42 6.76 4.37
CA PRO A 23 -9.80 7.24 4.32
C PRO A 23 -10.78 6.09 4.13
N ASP A 24 -12.01 6.22 4.67
CA ASP A 24 -13.04 5.17 4.64
C ASP A 24 -13.35 4.66 3.23
N GLU A 25 -13.32 5.54 2.23
CA GLU A 25 -13.50 5.17 0.82
C GLU A 25 -12.42 4.19 0.34
N LEU A 26 -11.16 4.41 0.72
CA LEU A 26 -10.05 3.54 0.33
C LEU A 26 -10.13 2.20 1.06
N LEU A 27 -10.45 2.21 2.36
CA LEU A 27 -10.68 0.99 3.13
C LEU A 27 -11.80 0.15 2.53
N SER A 28 -12.92 0.78 2.18
CA SER A 28 -14.07 0.11 1.54
C SER A 28 -13.72 -0.45 0.17
N HIS A 29 -12.98 0.29 -0.64
CA HIS A 29 -12.55 -0.15 -1.96
C HIS A 29 -11.58 -1.34 -1.89
N MET A 30 -10.68 -1.35 -0.91
CA MET A 30 -9.75 -2.45 -0.66
C MET A 30 -10.36 -3.58 0.19
N GLN A 31 -11.59 -3.41 0.66
CA GLN A 31 -12.31 -4.33 1.56
C GLN A 31 -11.54 -4.64 2.85
N LEU A 32 -10.81 -3.65 3.36
CA LEU A 32 -10.00 -3.75 4.58
C LEU A 32 -10.84 -3.49 5.83
N LYS A 33 -10.49 -4.18 6.92
CA LYS A 33 -11.09 -4.05 8.24
C LYS A 33 -10.02 -3.90 9.30
N LEU A 34 -10.43 -3.40 10.46
CA LEU A 34 -9.56 -3.34 11.63
C LEU A 34 -9.05 -4.74 11.98
N GLY A 35 -7.73 -4.86 12.14
CA GLY A 35 -7.06 -6.13 12.42
C GLY A 35 -6.58 -6.88 11.18
N ASP A 36 -6.90 -6.44 9.97
CA ASP A 36 -6.29 -6.99 8.76
C ASP A 36 -4.79 -6.66 8.69
N GLU A 37 -4.00 -7.63 8.25
CA GLU A 37 -2.57 -7.48 8.07
C GLU A 37 -2.26 -6.90 6.69
N LEU A 38 -1.40 -5.87 6.66
CA LEU A 38 -0.93 -5.23 5.44
C LEU A 38 0.55 -5.51 5.23
N TYR A 39 0.92 -5.72 3.97
CA TYR A 39 2.29 -5.95 3.56
C TYR A 39 2.82 -4.69 2.88
N VAL A 40 3.97 -4.21 3.35
CA VAL A 40 4.64 -3.04 2.79
C VAL A 40 5.93 -3.50 2.10
N THR A 41 6.15 -3.02 0.88
CA THR A 41 7.39 -3.24 0.12
C THR A 41 7.92 -1.91 -0.38
N GLU A 42 9.23 -1.70 -0.30
CA GLU A 42 9.88 -0.50 -0.79
C GLU A 42 10.27 -0.65 -2.26
N GLY A 43 9.94 0.35 -3.07
CA GLY A 43 10.38 0.49 -4.45
C GLY A 43 11.75 1.14 -4.55
N LYS A 44 12.43 0.95 -5.69
CA LYS A 44 13.77 1.52 -5.95
C LYS A 44 13.81 3.06 -5.90
N ASP A 45 12.67 3.72 -6.05
CA ASP A 45 12.51 5.18 -6.01
C ASP A 45 12.15 5.70 -4.60
N GLY A 46 12.15 4.84 -3.57
CA GLY A 46 11.72 5.18 -2.21
C GLY A 46 10.19 5.22 -2.03
N SER A 47 9.43 4.84 -3.06
CA SER A 47 7.97 4.66 -2.97
C SER A 47 7.62 3.43 -2.13
N LEU A 48 6.57 3.53 -1.30
CA LEU A 48 6.05 2.40 -0.52
C LEU A 48 4.83 1.78 -1.21
N PHE A 49 4.89 0.48 -1.48
CA PHE A 49 3.80 -0.31 -2.02
C PHE A 49 3.12 -1.08 -0.89
N ILE A 50 1.82 -0.85 -0.71
CA ILE A 50 1.02 -1.45 0.34
C ILE A 50 0.02 -2.43 -0.28
N SER A 51 0.01 -3.67 0.18
CA SER A 51 -0.86 -4.74 -0.34
C SER A 51 -1.55 -5.49 0.80
N ALA A 52 -2.83 -5.80 0.60
CA ALA A 52 -3.60 -6.66 1.50
C ALA A 52 -3.29 -8.16 1.32
N LYS A 53 -2.62 -8.52 0.23
CA LYS A 53 -2.17 -9.90 -0.04
C LYS A 53 -0.68 -10.00 0.21
N LYS A 54 -0.29 -11.08 0.90
CA LYS A 54 1.11 -11.44 1.07
C LYS A 54 1.78 -11.48 -0.31
N PRO A 55 2.83 -10.69 -0.56
CA PRO A 55 3.50 -10.72 -1.84
C PRO A 55 4.14 -12.09 -2.01
N ASP A 56 3.75 -12.82 -3.06
CA ASP A 56 4.44 -14.03 -3.46
C ASP A 56 5.89 -13.69 -3.83
N PRO A 57 6.89 -14.43 -3.33
CA PRO A 57 8.29 -14.18 -3.68
C PRO A 57 8.55 -14.34 -5.19
N ALA A 58 7.69 -15.05 -5.91
CA ALA A 58 7.71 -15.14 -7.37
C ALA A 58 7.28 -13.84 -8.09
N THR A 59 6.53 -12.96 -7.43
CA THR A 59 5.97 -11.72 -8.00
C THR A 59 6.92 -10.53 -7.86
N HIS A 60 8.02 -10.66 -7.10
CA HIS A 60 9.07 -9.64 -6.98
C HIS A 60 9.86 -9.39 -8.29
N ASN A 61 9.63 -10.20 -9.33
CA ASN A 61 10.22 -10.03 -10.66
C ASN A 61 9.33 -9.32 -11.68
N VAL A 62 8.01 -9.22 -11.48
CA VAL A 62 7.13 -8.61 -12.51
C VAL A 62 7.01 -7.08 -12.42
N LEU A 63 7.33 -6.48 -11.27
CA LEU A 63 7.41 -5.01 -11.17
C LEU A 63 8.75 -4.45 -11.70
N GLN A 64 9.75 -5.30 -11.94
CA GLN A 64 11.03 -4.88 -12.52
C GLN A 64 11.00 -4.84 -14.05
N ASP A 65 10.06 -5.56 -14.68
CA ASP A 65 9.96 -5.67 -16.15
C ASP A 65 9.11 -4.55 -16.79
N LEU A 66 8.23 -3.90 -16.03
CA LEU A 66 7.42 -2.77 -16.52
C LEU A 66 8.18 -1.42 -16.52
N ALA A 67 9.44 -1.41 -16.07
CA ALA A 67 10.33 -0.25 -16.05
C ALA A 67 11.55 -0.43 -16.98
N GLY A 68 11.48 -1.37 -17.92
CA GLY A 68 12.45 -1.59 -19.00
C GLY A 68 11.99 -1.02 -20.33
#